data_AF-A0A914YV25-F1
#
_entry.id   AF-A0A914YV25-F1
#
_cell.length_a   1.000
_cell.length_b   1.000
_cell.length_c   1.000
_cell.angle_alpha   90.00
_cell.angle_beta   90.00
_cell.angle_gamma   90.00
#
_symmetry.space_group_name_H-M   'P 1'
#
loop_
_entity.id
_entity.type
_entity.pdbx_description
1 polymer ?
#
loop_
_entity_poly.entity_id
_entity_poly.type
_entity_poly.pdbx_seq_one_letter_code
_entity_poly.pdbx_strand_id
1 'polypeptide(L)'
;MQIFLADKVISIYDDVEMYVPTFDLALQQTLKGADSFLYEYIYPDIGKAYDRGPLMAPVDQRESPHHAQELAYLLGQHAGTFTEKDHQIKYLYSQFFVNFINHGSPASPNQTWHPLDPEKKNYFVINFPDPDLKSPGETNGYHSKAVEFWDYIIPKIAGPKTPIVNESQLPYDPIPTKNENNLALISQPVINGTGIEKIGENKKTDTVFQELIG
;
A
#
# COMPACT_ATOMS: atom_id res chain seq x y z
N MET A 1 0.58 -0.23 -24.18
CA MET A 1 1.02 -1.50 -23.55
C MET A 1 1.94 -1.28 -22.34
N GLN A 2 2.74 -0.21 -22.28
CA GLN A 2 3.64 0.09 -21.14
C GLN A 2 2.92 0.59 -19.87
N ILE A 3 1.77 1.26 -20.01
CA ILE A 3 0.98 1.80 -18.88
C ILE A 3 0.45 0.67 -17.98
N PHE A 4 -0.10 -0.39 -18.58
CA PHE A 4 -0.64 -1.56 -17.85
C PHE A 4 0.39 -2.37 -17.05
N LEU A 5 1.68 -2.27 -17.37
CA LEU A 5 2.72 -2.97 -16.61
C LEU A 5 3.13 -2.18 -15.37
N ALA A 6 3.19 -0.85 -15.46
CA ALA A 6 3.55 0.00 -14.33
C ALA A 6 2.51 -0.11 -13.20
N ASP A 7 1.23 -0.07 -13.55
CA ASP A 7 0.12 -0.18 -12.59
C ASP A 7 0.14 -1.53 -11.85
N LYS A 8 0.52 -2.61 -12.54
CA LYS A 8 0.62 -3.96 -11.95
C LYS A 8 1.82 -4.16 -11.03
N VAL A 9 2.93 -3.48 -11.31
CA VAL A 9 4.11 -3.54 -10.43
C VAL A 9 3.85 -2.76 -9.15
N ILE A 10 3.21 -1.59 -9.25
CA ILE A 10 2.80 -0.79 -8.09
C ILE A 10 1.81 -1.58 -7.23
N SER A 11 0.80 -2.22 -7.83
CA SER A 11 -0.17 -3.01 -7.05
C SER A 11 0.47 -4.17 -6.28
N ILE A 12 1.45 -4.86 -6.88
CA ILE A 12 2.19 -5.93 -6.18
C ILE A 12 2.99 -5.37 -5.00
N TYR A 13 3.64 -4.21 -5.20
CA TYR A 13 4.39 -3.55 -4.13
C TYR A 13 3.47 -3.14 -2.97
N ASP A 14 2.33 -2.51 -3.27
CA ASP A 14 1.37 -2.09 -2.26
C ASP A 14 0.78 -3.28 -1.49
N ASP A 15 0.50 -4.40 -2.17
CA ASP A 15 0.05 -5.62 -1.52
C ASP A 15 1.05 -6.10 -0.46
N VAL A 16 2.33 -6.24 -0.83
CA VAL A 16 3.35 -6.88 0.01
C VAL A 16 3.92 -5.97 1.08
N GLU A 17 3.98 -4.66 0.84
CA GLU A 17 4.54 -3.70 1.80
C GLU A 17 3.48 -3.06 2.70
N MET A 18 2.24 -2.88 2.18
CA MET A 18 1.22 -2.09 2.87
C MET A 18 0.00 -2.93 3.23
N TYR A 19 -0.73 -3.44 2.23
CA TYR A 19 -2.09 -3.95 2.45
C TYR A 19 -2.11 -5.25 3.25
N VAL A 20 -1.36 -6.27 2.82
CA VAL A 20 -1.36 -7.57 3.48
C VAL A 20 -0.76 -7.49 4.89
N PRO A 21 0.45 -6.91 5.11
CA PRO A 21 1.00 -6.79 6.47
C PRO A 21 0.12 -6.00 7.43
N THR A 22 -0.54 -4.94 6.95
CA THR A 22 -1.45 -4.13 7.78
C THR A 22 -2.67 -4.94 8.20
N PHE A 23 -3.27 -5.68 7.27
CA PHE A 23 -4.41 -6.56 7.58
C PHE A 23 -4.00 -7.65 8.59
N ASP A 24 -2.88 -8.32 8.37
CA ASP A 24 -2.38 -9.38 9.24
C ASP A 24 -2.09 -8.88 10.65
N LEU A 25 -1.49 -7.70 10.77
CA LEU A 25 -1.24 -7.09 12.07
C LEU A 25 -2.56 -6.81 12.79
N ALA A 26 -3.53 -6.18 12.12
CA ALA A 26 -4.84 -5.90 12.71
C ALA A 26 -5.56 -7.19 13.11
N LEU A 27 -5.56 -8.21 12.24
CA LEU A 27 -6.15 -9.51 12.49
C LEU A 27 -5.53 -10.20 13.69
N GLN A 28 -4.20 -10.22 13.79
CA GLN A 28 -3.49 -10.82 14.93
C GLN A 28 -3.82 -10.13 16.26
N GLN A 29 -3.99 -8.81 16.27
CA GLN A 29 -4.41 -8.08 17.47
C GLN A 29 -5.87 -8.39 17.82
N THR A 30 -6.76 -8.40 16.83
CA THR A 30 -8.17 -8.81 17.02
C THR A 30 -8.28 -10.22 17.59
N LEU A 31 -7.53 -11.18 17.07
CA LEU A 31 -7.54 -12.57 17.57
C LEU A 31 -6.99 -12.71 18.99
N LYS A 32 -6.20 -11.73 19.46
CA LYS A 32 -5.74 -11.64 20.86
C LYS A 32 -6.74 -10.92 21.78
N GLY A 33 -7.88 -10.49 21.25
CA GLY A 33 -8.95 -9.84 22.00
C GLY A 33 -8.88 -8.31 22.02
N ALA A 34 -8.05 -7.68 21.19
CA ALA A 34 -8.02 -6.23 21.05
C ALA A 34 -9.06 -5.74 20.04
N ASP A 35 -9.72 -4.62 20.31
CA ASP A 35 -10.55 -3.94 19.32
C ASP A 35 -9.64 -3.21 18.31
N SER A 36 -9.44 -3.81 17.13
CA SER A 36 -8.65 -3.22 16.05
C SER A 36 -9.57 -2.55 15.03
N PHE A 37 -9.25 -1.34 14.58
CA PHE A 37 -10.04 -0.61 13.59
C PHE A 37 -9.20 -0.37 12.33
N LEU A 38 -9.64 -0.92 11.20
CA LEU A 38 -8.93 -0.82 9.93
C LEU A 38 -9.58 0.24 9.02
N TYR A 39 -8.77 1.01 8.29
CA TYR A 39 -9.24 1.92 7.26
C TYR A 39 -8.40 1.84 5.98
N GLU A 40 -8.97 2.34 4.90
CA GLU A 40 -8.28 2.60 3.65
C GLU A 40 -8.54 4.05 3.23
N TYR A 41 -7.45 4.80 2.98
CA TYR A 41 -7.53 6.17 2.50
C TYR A 41 -7.49 6.19 0.98
N ILE A 42 -8.57 6.65 0.34
CA ILE A 42 -8.72 6.63 -1.12
C ILE A 42 -8.95 8.02 -1.73
N TYR A 43 -8.82 9.11 -0.96
CA TYR A 43 -9.08 10.46 -1.46
C TYR A 43 -7.95 10.93 -2.39
N PRO A 44 -8.20 11.14 -3.70
CA PRO A 44 -7.15 11.46 -4.66
C PRO A 44 -6.90 12.98 -4.79
N ASP A 45 -7.86 13.81 -4.40
CA ASP A 45 -7.91 15.23 -4.79
C ASP A 45 -7.23 16.18 -3.79
N ILE A 46 -6.05 15.81 -3.27
CA ILE A 46 -5.30 16.65 -2.34
C ILE A 46 -4.74 17.93 -3.01
N GLY A 47 -4.46 17.85 -4.32
CA GLY A 47 -3.92 18.94 -5.11
C GLY A 47 -2.74 19.65 -4.45
N LYS A 48 -2.85 20.97 -4.28
CA LYS A 48 -1.79 21.83 -3.71
C LYS A 48 -1.66 21.74 -2.19
N ALA A 49 -2.53 21.00 -1.51
CA ALA A 49 -2.41 20.78 -0.08
C ALA A 49 -1.27 19.81 0.27
N TYR A 50 -0.71 19.11 -0.72
CA TYR A 50 0.48 18.26 -0.57
C TYR A 50 1.67 18.82 -1.36
N ASP A 51 2.80 18.99 -0.69
CA ASP A 51 4.04 19.52 -1.25
C ASP A 51 5.25 18.72 -0.72
N ARG A 52 5.92 17.99 -1.62
CA ARG A 52 7.14 17.23 -1.33
C ARG A 52 8.40 18.11 -1.26
N GLY A 53 8.25 19.41 -1.46
CA GLY A 53 9.33 20.38 -1.47
C GLY A 53 10.04 20.47 -2.83
N PRO A 54 10.96 21.45 -2.97
CA PRO A 54 11.52 21.84 -4.27
C PRO A 54 12.49 20.82 -4.89
N LEU A 55 12.92 19.80 -4.13
CA LEU A 55 13.87 18.79 -4.59
C LEU A 55 13.19 17.54 -5.16
N MET A 56 11.86 17.46 -5.08
CA MET A 56 11.07 16.33 -5.55
C MET A 56 10.11 16.80 -6.64
N ALA A 57 9.87 15.95 -7.64
CA ALA A 57 8.84 16.23 -8.63
C ALA A 57 7.45 16.30 -7.95
N PRO A 58 6.50 17.10 -8.46
CA PRO A 58 5.11 17.01 -8.06
C PRO A 58 4.57 15.58 -8.23
N VAL A 59 3.67 15.15 -7.37
CA VAL A 59 2.96 13.87 -7.53
C VAL A 59 1.99 14.00 -8.70
N ASP A 60 1.95 13.01 -9.59
CA ASP A 60 0.93 12.95 -10.63
C ASP A 60 -0.41 12.60 -9.97
N GLN A 61 -1.51 13.25 -10.36
CA GLN A 61 -2.84 12.95 -9.79
C GLN A 61 -3.23 11.47 -9.99
N ARG A 62 -2.72 10.80 -11.03
CA ARG A 62 -2.93 9.37 -11.28
C ARG A 62 -2.24 8.46 -10.26
N GLU A 63 -1.26 8.99 -9.53
CA GLU A 63 -0.53 8.31 -8.46
C GLU A 63 -1.12 8.67 -7.08
N SER A 64 -2.22 9.44 -7.03
CA SER A 64 -2.91 9.81 -5.80
C SER A 64 -4.06 8.86 -5.46
N PRO A 65 -4.28 8.53 -4.17
CA PRO A 65 -3.44 8.92 -3.04
C PRO A 65 -2.10 8.17 -3.04
N HIS A 66 -1.02 8.93 -2.87
CA HIS A 66 0.33 8.39 -2.72
C HIS A 66 0.57 8.02 -1.25
N HIS A 67 1.53 7.12 -1.00
CA HIS A 67 1.98 6.79 0.35
C HIS A 67 2.21 8.05 1.20
N ALA A 68 1.62 8.06 2.39
CA ALA A 68 1.71 9.11 3.41
C ALA A 68 1.12 10.47 3.03
N GLN A 69 0.38 10.57 1.93
CA GLN A 69 -0.25 11.81 1.46
C GLN A 69 -1.32 12.33 2.44
N GLU A 70 -2.04 11.44 3.10
CA GLU A 70 -3.03 11.72 4.13
C GLU A 70 -2.42 12.36 5.39
N LEU A 71 -1.12 12.17 5.63
CA LEU A 71 -0.43 12.77 6.78
C LEU A 71 -0.33 14.30 6.69
N ALA A 72 -0.50 14.89 5.50
CA ALA A 72 -0.63 16.35 5.38
C ALA A 72 -1.83 16.87 6.18
N TYR A 73 -2.94 16.13 6.17
CA TYR A 73 -4.15 16.51 6.89
C TYR A 73 -4.08 16.19 8.39
N LEU A 74 -3.32 15.17 8.80
CA LEU A 74 -3.23 14.79 10.21
C LEU A 74 -2.09 15.51 10.96
N LEU A 75 -0.87 15.45 10.41
CA LEU A 75 0.36 15.89 11.08
C LEU A 75 0.95 17.15 10.46
N GLY A 76 0.44 17.59 9.29
CA GLY A 76 1.06 18.66 8.51
C GLY A 76 2.32 18.23 7.77
N GLN A 77 2.60 16.92 7.71
CA GLN A 77 3.71 16.37 6.95
C GLN A 77 3.51 16.67 5.47
N HIS A 78 4.50 17.27 4.81
CA HIS A 78 4.38 17.71 3.41
C HIS A 78 3.18 18.63 3.17
N ALA A 79 2.76 19.43 4.15
CA ALA A 79 1.66 20.37 3.96
C ALA A 79 2.05 21.49 2.98
N GLY A 80 1.27 21.61 1.91
CA GLY A 80 1.36 22.71 0.96
C GLY A 80 0.39 23.84 1.28
N THR A 81 -0.22 24.42 0.24
CA THR A 81 -1.21 25.49 0.40
C THR A 81 -2.60 24.91 0.57
N PHE A 82 -3.18 25.14 1.74
CA PHE A 82 -4.53 24.67 2.07
C PHE A 82 -5.58 25.66 1.59
N THR A 83 -6.65 25.13 1.00
CA THR A 83 -7.90 25.84 0.75
C THR A 83 -8.87 25.66 1.93
N GLU A 84 -10.01 26.33 1.90
CA GLU A 84 -11.08 26.12 2.90
C GLU A 84 -11.53 24.65 2.95
N LYS A 85 -11.62 23.98 1.80
CA LYS A 85 -11.93 22.55 1.72
C LYS A 85 -10.90 21.70 2.46
N ASP A 86 -9.63 22.02 2.32
CA ASP A 86 -8.53 21.29 2.97
C ASP A 86 -8.55 21.45 4.49
N HIS A 87 -8.93 22.63 4.98
CA HIS A 87 -9.14 22.84 6.41
C HIS A 87 -10.31 22.02 6.95
N GLN A 88 -11.40 21.87 6.18
CA GLN A 88 -12.51 21.00 6.53
C GLN A 88 -12.11 19.52 6.53
N ILE A 89 -11.40 19.05 5.50
CA ILE A 89 -10.88 17.67 5.43
C ILE A 89 -9.94 17.39 6.61
N LYS A 90 -9.02 18.31 6.92
CA LYS A 90 -8.15 18.21 8.10
C LYS A 90 -8.94 18.05 9.38
N TYR A 91 -9.98 18.87 9.58
CA TYR A 91 -10.85 18.72 10.73
C TYR A 91 -11.51 17.34 10.77
N LEU A 92 -12.22 16.95 9.70
CA LEU A 92 -12.94 15.68 9.61
C LEU A 92 -12.03 14.47 9.82
N TYR A 93 -10.88 14.43 9.14
CA TYR A 93 -9.93 13.33 9.23
C TYR A 93 -9.32 13.21 10.64
N SER A 94 -8.91 14.34 11.23
CA SER A 94 -8.36 14.35 12.59
C SER A 94 -9.37 13.89 13.66
N GLN A 95 -10.68 14.10 13.44
CA GLN A 95 -11.70 13.68 14.39
C GLN A 95 -11.75 12.16 14.59
N PHE A 96 -11.43 11.34 13.59
CA PHE A 96 -11.36 9.88 13.78
C PHE A 96 -10.34 9.50 14.85
N PHE A 97 -9.16 10.13 14.81
CA PHE A 97 -8.09 9.88 15.79
C PHE A 97 -8.44 10.46 17.16
N VAL A 98 -9.02 11.66 17.21
CA VAL A 98 -9.49 12.27 18.46
C VAL A 98 -10.54 11.38 19.14
N ASN A 99 -11.50 10.85 18.38
CA ASN A 99 -12.51 9.94 18.90
C ASN A 99 -11.87 8.66 19.44
N PHE A 100 -10.94 8.06 18.68
CA PHE A 100 -10.24 6.86 19.10
C PHE A 100 -9.47 7.07 20.40
N ILE A 101 -8.74 8.18 20.52
CA ILE A 101 -7.97 8.52 21.73
C ILE A 101 -8.90 8.71 22.95
N ASN A 102 -10.04 9.36 22.76
CA ASN A 102 -10.93 9.71 23.87
C ASN A 102 -11.89 8.58 24.27
N HIS A 103 -12.21 7.68 23.34
CA HIS A 103 -13.31 6.71 23.50
C HIS A 103 -12.94 5.26 23.18
N GLY A 104 -11.71 5.01 22.70
CA GLY A 104 -11.29 3.69 22.23
C GLY A 104 -11.92 3.27 20.90
N SER A 105 -12.64 4.17 20.22
CA SER A 105 -13.28 3.91 18.92
C SER A 105 -13.23 5.17 18.05
N PRO A 106 -12.93 5.05 16.74
CA PRO A 106 -12.94 6.19 15.82
C PRO A 106 -14.36 6.63 15.43
N ALA A 107 -15.39 5.84 15.79
CA ALA A 107 -16.78 6.11 15.46
C ALA A 107 -17.25 7.48 16.02
N SER A 108 -18.26 8.04 15.37
CA SER A 108 -18.95 9.26 15.81
C SER A 108 -20.45 9.02 15.87
N PRO A 109 -21.24 9.91 16.50
CA PRO A 109 -22.70 9.73 16.59
C PRO A 109 -23.41 9.53 15.24
N ASN A 110 -22.84 10.07 14.17
CA ASN A 110 -23.41 10.03 12.82
C ASN A 110 -22.67 9.07 11.88
N GLN A 111 -21.66 8.35 12.37
CA GLN A 111 -20.82 7.48 11.56
C GLN A 111 -20.37 6.26 12.37
N THR A 112 -20.92 5.10 12.02
CA THR A 112 -20.52 3.82 12.60
C THR A 112 -19.20 3.36 12.01
N TRP A 113 -18.37 2.78 12.88
CA TRP A 113 -17.12 2.13 12.51
C TRP A 113 -16.88 1.03 13.56
N HIS A 114 -17.07 -0.22 13.15
CA HIS A 114 -16.96 -1.36 14.06
C HIS A 114 -15.50 -1.85 14.12
N PRO A 115 -15.10 -2.50 15.23
CA PRO A 115 -13.86 -3.26 15.25
C PRO A 115 -13.82 -4.28 14.11
N LEU A 116 -12.61 -4.67 13.71
CA LEU A 116 -12.36 -5.67 12.70
C LEU A 116 -13.00 -7.00 13.11
N ASP A 117 -13.91 -7.46 12.28
CA ASP A 117 -14.50 -8.80 12.26
C ASP A 117 -13.66 -9.68 11.31
N PRO A 118 -12.95 -10.69 11.82
CA PRO A 118 -12.10 -11.57 11.02
C PRO A 118 -12.82 -12.25 9.84
N GLU A 119 -14.13 -12.53 9.97
CA GLU A 119 -14.90 -13.21 8.92
C GLU A 119 -15.27 -12.23 7.79
N LYS A 120 -15.65 -11.00 8.16
CA LYS A 120 -16.06 -9.98 7.18
C LYS A 120 -14.89 -9.23 6.57
N LYS A 121 -13.77 -9.15 7.30
CA LYS A 121 -12.63 -8.28 6.97
C LYS A 121 -13.10 -6.85 6.72
N ASN A 122 -13.94 -6.34 7.63
CA ASN A 122 -14.49 -4.99 7.51
C ASN A 122 -13.40 -3.94 7.71
N TYR A 123 -13.56 -2.82 7.01
CA TYR A 123 -12.69 -1.67 7.08
C TYR A 123 -13.47 -0.42 6.70
N PHE A 124 -12.96 0.73 7.10
CA PHE A 124 -13.57 2.01 6.81
C PHE A 124 -12.92 2.68 5.62
N VAL A 125 -13.71 3.08 4.63
CA VAL A 125 -13.23 3.82 3.47
C VAL A 125 -13.21 5.31 3.79
N ILE A 126 -12.02 5.90 3.81
CA ILE A 126 -11.83 7.33 4.00
C ILE A 126 -11.71 7.98 2.63
N ASN A 127 -12.74 8.76 2.28
CA ASN A 127 -12.79 9.55 1.07
C ASN A 127 -13.54 10.86 1.35
N PHE A 128 -13.19 11.93 0.66
CA PHE A 128 -13.80 13.25 0.83
C PHE A 128 -14.34 13.77 -0.51
N PRO A 129 -15.34 13.08 -1.10
CA PRO A 129 -15.88 13.51 -2.38
C PRO A 129 -16.56 14.88 -2.25
N ASP A 130 -16.27 15.77 -3.19
CA ASP A 130 -16.98 17.05 -3.30
C ASP A 130 -18.44 16.82 -3.77
N PRO A 131 -19.40 17.63 -3.29
CA PRO A 131 -19.24 18.76 -2.36
C PRO A 131 -19.45 18.38 -0.87
N ASP A 132 -19.90 17.17 -0.57
CA ASP A 132 -20.42 16.83 0.75
C ASP A 132 -19.33 16.40 1.75
N LEU A 133 -18.11 16.12 1.28
CA LEU A 133 -16.95 15.67 2.06
C LEU A 133 -17.26 14.50 2.99
N LYS A 134 -18.19 13.65 2.57
CA LYS A 134 -18.68 12.53 3.38
C LYS A 134 -18.08 11.23 2.91
N SER A 135 -17.35 10.57 3.81
CA SER A 135 -16.82 9.22 3.59
C SER A 135 -17.95 8.22 3.30
N PRO A 136 -17.75 7.25 2.38
CA PRO A 136 -18.69 6.16 2.13
C PRO A 136 -19.00 5.33 3.39
N GLY A 137 -18.02 5.21 4.29
CA GLY A 137 -18.17 4.50 5.55
C GLY A 137 -17.54 3.11 5.53
N GLU A 138 -18.05 2.23 6.39
CA GLU A 138 -17.58 0.86 6.53
C GLU A 138 -18.03 -0.02 5.36
N THR A 139 -17.12 -0.88 4.89
CA THR A 139 -17.37 -1.94 3.91
C THR A 139 -16.61 -3.21 4.31
N ASN A 140 -16.70 -4.27 3.49
CA ASN A 140 -16.15 -5.59 3.78
C ASN A 140 -15.10 -6.03 2.75
N GLY A 141 -14.35 -7.07 3.11
CA GLY A 141 -13.46 -7.77 2.18
C GLY A 141 -12.15 -7.06 1.90
N TYR A 142 -11.59 -6.31 2.87
CA TYR A 142 -10.31 -5.60 2.74
C TYR A 142 -9.26 -6.46 2.00
N HIS A 143 -8.87 -6.02 0.80
CA HIS A 143 -7.86 -6.63 -0.06
C HIS A 143 -7.87 -8.17 -0.11
N SER A 144 -9.07 -8.79 -0.09
CA SER A 144 -9.20 -10.23 0.18
C SER A 144 -8.47 -11.13 -0.81
N LYS A 145 -8.40 -10.73 -2.09
CA LYS A 145 -7.68 -11.47 -3.13
C LYS A 145 -6.15 -11.43 -2.89
N ALA A 146 -5.62 -10.27 -2.52
CA ALA A 146 -4.20 -10.10 -2.22
C ALA A 146 -3.83 -10.90 -0.97
N VAL A 147 -4.61 -10.79 0.10
CA VAL A 147 -4.44 -11.58 1.33
C VAL A 147 -4.47 -13.08 1.03
N GLU A 148 -5.46 -13.57 0.28
CA GLU A 148 -5.51 -14.99 -0.12
C GLU A 148 -4.27 -15.41 -0.93
N PHE A 149 -3.85 -14.57 -1.87
CA PHE A 149 -2.70 -14.87 -2.70
C PHE A 149 -1.39 -14.94 -1.90
N TRP A 150 -1.09 -13.90 -1.12
CA TRP A 150 0.18 -13.76 -0.42
C TRP A 150 0.27 -14.63 0.84
N ASP A 151 -0.81 -14.82 1.60
CA ASP A 151 -0.75 -15.54 2.88
C ASP A 151 -1.12 -17.01 2.77
N TYR A 152 -1.86 -17.41 1.73
CA TYR A 152 -2.29 -18.80 1.56
C TYR A 152 -1.70 -19.47 0.32
N ILE A 153 -1.85 -18.87 -0.86
CA ILE A 153 -1.43 -19.50 -2.12
C ILE A 153 0.10 -19.58 -2.22
N ILE A 154 0.80 -18.45 -2.05
CA ILE A 154 2.26 -18.39 -2.18
C ILE A 154 2.98 -19.31 -1.17
N PRO A 155 2.65 -19.33 0.13
CA PRO A 155 3.31 -20.23 1.09
C PRO A 155 3.08 -21.70 0.76
N LYS A 156 1.87 -22.05 0.28
CA LYS A 156 1.54 -23.42 -0.14
C LYS A 156 2.36 -23.88 -1.35
N ILE A 157 2.62 -22.99 -2.30
CA ILE A 157 3.43 -23.27 -3.50
C ILE A 157 4.93 -23.29 -3.15
N ALA A 158 5.40 -22.31 -2.36
CA ALA A 158 6.80 -22.19 -1.98
C ALA A 158 7.27 -23.34 -1.07
N GLY A 159 6.33 -24.02 -0.41
CA GLY A 159 6.63 -25.10 0.52
C GLY A 159 7.14 -24.58 1.86
N PRO A 160 7.54 -25.48 2.77
CA PRO A 160 8.03 -25.11 4.09
C PRO A 160 9.27 -24.23 3.98
N LYS A 161 9.23 -23.06 4.61
CA LYS A 161 10.38 -22.17 4.74
C LYS A 161 10.90 -22.21 6.17
N THR A 162 12.21 -22.22 6.32
CA THR A 162 12.86 -21.96 7.61
C THR A 162 12.79 -20.46 7.87
N PRO A 163 12.16 -19.99 8.96
CA PRO A 163 12.15 -18.58 9.30
C PRO A 163 13.58 -18.05 9.43
N ILE A 164 13.85 -16.92 8.79
CA ILE A 164 15.07 -16.16 9.02
C ILE A 164 14.81 -15.39 10.32
N VAL A 165 15.40 -15.87 11.41
CA VAL A 165 15.29 -15.28 12.75
C VAL A 165 16.50 -14.41 13.09
N ASN A 166 17.52 -14.39 12.23
CA ASN A 166 18.71 -13.57 12.35
C ASN A 166 19.25 -13.22 10.96
N GLU A 167 19.74 -11.98 10.80
CA GLU A 167 20.46 -11.51 9.62
C GLU A 167 21.64 -12.42 9.21
N SER A 168 22.26 -13.15 10.14
CA SER A 168 23.33 -14.12 9.83
C SER A 168 22.88 -15.30 8.96
N GLN A 169 21.56 -15.53 8.86
CA GLN A 169 20.96 -16.56 8.02
C GLN A 169 20.60 -16.05 6.63
N LEU A 170 20.75 -14.74 6.38
CA LEU A 170 20.65 -14.19 5.04
C LEU A 170 21.85 -14.68 4.22
N PRO A 171 21.66 -15.10 2.96
CA PRO A 171 22.77 -15.30 2.06
C PRO A 171 23.47 -13.95 1.85
N TYR A 172 24.57 -13.74 2.56
CA TYR A 172 25.45 -12.61 2.30
C TYR A 172 26.20 -12.90 1.00
N ASP A 173 25.68 -12.38 -0.12
CA ASP A 173 26.53 -12.17 -1.29
C ASP A 173 27.31 -10.89 -1.02
N PRO A 174 28.62 -10.96 -0.69
CA PRO A 174 29.43 -9.76 -0.62
C PRO A 174 29.28 -9.02 -1.94
N ILE A 175 28.84 -7.76 -1.87
CA ILE A 175 28.91 -6.85 -3.02
C ILE A 175 30.36 -6.95 -3.53
N PRO A 176 30.60 -7.38 -4.78
CA PRO A 176 31.95 -7.44 -5.29
C PRO A 176 32.55 -6.06 -5.15
N THR A 177 33.56 -5.93 -4.29
CA THR A 177 34.30 -4.68 -4.15
C THR A 177 34.92 -4.41 -5.51
N LYS A 178 34.34 -3.45 -6.24
CA LYS A 178 34.96 -2.94 -7.46
C LYS A 178 36.31 -2.38 -7.04
N ASN A 179 37.39 -3.00 -7.49
CA ASN A 179 38.72 -2.39 -7.51
C ASN A 179 38.56 -0.95 -8.02
N GLU A 180 39.05 0.01 -7.25
CA GLU A 180 38.85 1.46 -7.38
C GLU A 180 39.44 2.09 -8.67
N ASN A 181 39.77 1.30 -9.69
CA ASN A 181 40.47 1.78 -10.90
C ASN A 181 39.60 1.84 -12.17
N ASN A 182 38.26 1.77 -12.06
CA ASN A 182 37.37 2.03 -13.20
C ASN A 182 36.16 2.86 -12.81
N LEU A 183 36.40 4.13 -12.45
CA LEU A 183 35.39 5.18 -12.53
C LEU A 183 35.26 5.61 -14.00
N ALA A 184 34.54 4.81 -14.78
CA ALA A 184 33.95 5.24 -16.03
C ALA A 184 32.45 4.91 -15.97
N LEU A 185 31.67 5.96 -15.67
CA LEU A 185 30.27 6.16 -16.01
C LEU A 185 29.39 4.91 -16.15
N ILE A 186 28.53 4.71 -15.15
CA ILE A 186 27.27 3.97 -15.32
C ILE A 186 26.40 4.79 -16.28
N SER A 187 26.67 4.63 -17.57
CA SER A 187 25.78 5.10 -18.63
C SER A 187 24.52 4.25 -18.60
N GLN A 188 23.37 4.92 -18.76
CA GLN A 188 22.06 4.29 -18.79
C GLN A 188 21.98 3.19 -19.87
N PRO A 189 21.13 2.17 -19.68
CA PRO A 189 21.01 1.10 -20.67
C PRO A 189 20.51 1.66 -22.00
N VAL A 190 21.39 1.64 -23.00
CA VAL A 190 21.04 1.79 -24.42
C VAL A 190 20.28 0.54 -24.84
N ILE A 191 19.00 0.68 -25.14
CA ILE A 191 18.21 -0.36 -25.81
C ILE A 191 18.68 -0.42 -27.26
N ASN A 192 19.55 -1.37 -27.57
CA ASN A 192 19.78 -1.81 -28.95
C ASN A 192 19.33 -3.25 -29.08
N GLY A 193 18.39 -3.47 -30.00
CA GLY A 193 17.67 -4.71 -30.18
C GLY A 193 18.49 -5.87 -30.75
N THR A 194 17.79 -7.00 -30.83
CA THR A 194 18.15 -8.31 -31.38
C THR A 194 18.84 -9.27 -30.40
N GLY A 195 18.08 -10.29 -29.95
CA GLY A 195 18.60 -11.45 -29.22
C GLY A 195 17.60 -12.06 -28.23
N ILE A 196 16.54 -12.71 -28.71
CA ILE A 196 15.75 -13.63 -27.87
C ILE A 196 16.44 -15.00 -27.92
N GLU A 197 17.15 -15.38 -26.85
CA GLU A 197 17.42 -16.79 -26.57
C GLU A 197 16.31 -17.33 -25.67
N LYS A 198 15.64 -18.37 -26.16
CA LYS A 198 14.56 -19.09 -25.48
C LYS A 198 15.13 -19.82 -24.26
N ILE A 199 14.65 -19.46 -23.07
CA ILE A 199 14.77 -20.28 -21.87
C ILE A 199 13.49 -21.12 -21.76
N GLY A 200 13.66 -22.43 -21.53
CA GLY A 200 12.69 -23.48 -21.82
C GLY A 200 11.28 -23.36 -21.19
N GLU A 201 10.29 -23.75 -21.99
CA GLU A 201 8.88 -23.88 -21.64
C GLU A 201 8.69 -24.94 -20.53
N ASN A 202 8.19 -24.54 -19.36
CA ASN A 202 7.65 -25.46 -18.37
C ASN A 202 6.11 -25.32 -18.33
N LYS A 203 5.44 -26.06 -19.22
CA LYS A 203 4.00 -25.96 -19.56
C LYS A 203 2.98 -26.21 -18.42
N LYS A 204 3.41 -26.37 -17.17
CA LYS A 204 2.50 -26.60 -16.03
C LYS A 204 2.22 -25.36 -15.19
N THR A 205 3.06 -24.35 -15.23
CA THR A 205 2.87 -23.10 -14.43
C THR A 205 2.07 -22.04 -15.18
N ASP A 206 2.04 -22.10 -16.51
CA ASP A 206 1.40 -21.07 -17.33
C ASP A 206 -0.14 -21.10 -17.26
N THR A 207 -0.74 -22.27 -17.04
CA THR A 207 -2.20 -22.41 -16.99
C THR A 207 -2.80 -21.82 -15.71
N VAL A 208 -2.11 -21.95 -14.58
CA VAL A 208 -2.58 -21.40 -13.28
C VAL A 208 -2.45 -19.89 -13.26
N PHE A 209 -1.39 -19.34 -13.87
CA PHE A 209 -1.23 -17.90 -13.98
C PHE A 209 -2.30 -17.27 -14.88
N GLN A 210 -2.67 -17.88 -16.00
CA GLN A 210 -3.65 -17.33 -16.95
C GLN A 210 -5.10 -17.34 -16.41
N GLU A 211 -5.48 -18.30 -15.57
CA GLU A 211 -6.85 -18.40 -15.01
C GLU A 211 -7.10 -17.43 -13.84
N LEU A 212 -6.06 -16.90 -13.18
CA LEU A 212 -6.18 -16.00 -12.02
C LEU A 212 -6.17 -14.50 -12.38
N ILE A 213 -5.93 -14.15 -13.64
CA ILE A 213 -5.89 -12.75 -14.15
C ILE A 213 -7.11 -12.36 -14.99
N GLY A 214 -8.18 -13.16 -14.93
CA GLY A 214 -9.51 -12.86 -15.51
C GLY A 214 -10.36 -11.98 -14.61
#